data_AF-A0A222SL40-F1
#
_entry.id   AF-A0A222SL40-F1
#
_cell.length_a   1.000
_cell.length_b   1.000
_cell.length_c   1.000
_cell.angle_alpha   90.00
_cell.angle_beta   90.00
_cell.angle_gamma   90.00
#
_symmetry.space_group_name_H-M   'P 1'
#
loop_
_entity.id
_entity.type
_entity.pdbx_description
1 polymer ?
#
loop_
_entity_poly.entity_id
_entity_poly.type
_entity_poly.pdbx_seq_one_letter_code
_entity_poly.pdbx_strand_id
1 'polypeptide(L)'
;MLDSLLIRRALPLMVSYTMLVALALLSDYYLHVAGLVWVGRYLGITGTFFLLFSFIYSARKKKIVHSGPIKIFLMLHCWSGWIGTLMLLVHSGVHFNAILPWSATVLMLIVTGSGHVGQYIYRKAREEMKHKGGDEKFYWDSLAVKALGEWRKVHMPLVSLFLGLAFLHILSIFYFWNWK
;
A
#
# COMPACT_ATOMS: atom_id res chain seq x y z
N MET A 1 22.20 4.15 -22.86
CA MET A 1 22.67 2.75 -22.59
C MET A 1 22.44 2.31 -21.14
N LEU A 2 22.45 3.23 -20.17
CA LEU A 2 22.01 3.00 -18.77
C LEU A 2 20.49 2.77 -18.63
N ASP A 3 19.72 3.10 -19.67
CA ASP A 3 18.25 3.03 -19.67
C ASP A 3 17.73 1.58 -19.64
N SER A 4 18.42 0.62 -20.26
CA SER A 4 17.91 -0.75 -20.41
C SER A 4 17.83 -1.53 -19.09
N LEU A 5 18.80 -1.34 -18.17
CA LEU A 5 18.83 -2.08 -16.90
C LEU A 5 17.94 -1.45 -15.82
N LEU A 6 17.89 -0.12 -15.75
CA LEU A 6 16.99 0.57 -14.83
C LEU A 6 15.53 0.39 -15.25
N ILE A 7 15.22 0.52 -16.54
CA ILE A 7 13.88 0.26 -17.06
C ILE A 7 13.49 -1.19 -16.84
N ARG A 8 14.31 -2.20 -17.20
CA ARG A 8 13.98 -3.62 -16.95
C ARG A 8 13.70 -3.93 -15.47
N ARG A 9 14.33 -3.21 -14.55
CA ARG A 9 14.18 -3.42 -13.10
C ARG A 9 13.00 -2.65 -12.50
N ALA A 10 12.72 -1.45 -13.00
CA ALA A 10 11.59 -0.62 -12.56
C ALA A 10 10.28 -1.00 -13.26
N LEU A 11 10.35 -1.59 -14.46
CA LEU A 11 9.19 -1.93 -15.27
C LEU A 11 8.19 -2.83 -14.54
N PRO A 12 8.58 -3.92 -13.86
CA PRO A 12 7.61 -4.76 -13.14
C PRO A 12 6.88 -3.95 -12.06
N LEU A 13 7.59 -3.06 -11.36
CA LEU A 13 7.04 -2.18 -10.32
C LEU A 13 6.01 -1.21 -10.90
N MET A 14 6.35 -0.58 -12.03
CA MET A 14 5.46 0.35 -12.72
C MET A 14 4.25 -0.37 -13.31
N VAL A 15 4.45 -1.55 -13.89
CA VAL A 15 3.35 -2.37 -14.46
C VAL A 15 2.37 -2.78 -13.38
N SER A 16 2.79 -3.35 -12.24
CA SER A 16 1.82 -3.72 -11.19
C SER A 16 1.12 -2.52 -10.57
N TYR A 17 1.81 -1.39 -10.39
CA TYR A 17 1.19 -0.18 -9.86
C TYR A 17 0.18 0.44 -10.83
N THR A 18 0.53 0.55 -12.11
CA THR A 18 -0.39 1.01 -13.16
C THR A 18 -1.57 0.05 -13.35
N MET A 19 -1.36 -1.27 -13.27
CA MET A 19 -2.43 -2.26 -13.29
C MET A 19 -3.40 -2.09 -12.13
N LEU A 20 -2.93 -1.77 -10.92
CA LEU A 20 -3.83 -1.49 -9.79
C LEU A 20 -4.72 -0.28 -10.06
N VAL A 21 -4.16 0.81 -10.57
CA VAL A 21 -4.93 2.01 -10.90
C VAL A 21 -5.91 1.72 -12.04
N ALA A 22 -5.46 1.05 -13.10
CA ALA A 22 -6.30 0.66 -14.22
C ALA A 22 -7.44 -0.26 -13.78
N LEU A 23 -7.16 -1.26 -12.94
CA LEU A 23 -8.16 -2.17 -12.40
C LEU A 23 -9.19 -1.43 -11.53
N ALA A 24 -8.75 -0.47 -10.72
CA ALA A 24 -9.65 0.35 -9.93
C ALA A 24 -10.59 1.16 -10.82
N LEU A 25 -10.05 1.85 -11.84
CA LEU A 25 -10.85 2.65 -12.78
C LEU A 25 -11.82 1.79 -13.59
N LEU A 26 -11.38 0.63 -14.07
CA LEU A 26 -12.25 -0.31 -14.79
C LEU A 26 -13.35 -0.84 -13.88
N SER A 27 -13.02 -1.22 -12.64
CA SER A 27 -14.01 -1.71 -11.67
C SER A 27 -15.05 -0.64 -11.35
N ASP A 28 -14.61 0.61 -11.14
CA ASP A 28 -15.50 1.75 -10.91
C ASP A 28 -16.41 2.00 -12.13
N TYR A 29 -15.84 2.01 -13.35
CA TYR A 29 -16.61 2.15 -14.59
C TYR A 29 -17.69 1.06 -14.73
N TYR A 30 -17.35 -0.20 -14.48
CA TYR A 30 -18.31 -1.30 -14.54
C TYR A 30 -19.43 -1.16 -13.48
N LEU A 31 -19.11 -0.71 -12.26
CA LEU A 31 -20.12 -0.46 -11.24
C LEU A 31 -21.09 0.66 -11.65
N HIS A 32 -20.60 1.70 -12.34
CA HIS A 32 -21.44 2.78 -12.87
C HIS A 32 -22.37 2.28 -13.98
N VAL A 33 -21.84 1.57 -14.96
CA VAL A 33 -22.65 1.02 -16.07
C VAL A 33 -23.71 0.03 -15.57
N ALA A 34 -23.39 -0.76 -14.54
CA ALA A 34 -24.32 -1.71 -13.95
C ALA A 34 -25.33 -1.08 -12.97
N GLY A 35 -25.23 0.22 -12.65
CA GLY A 35 -26.07 0.88 -11.64
C GLY A 35 -25.79 0.40 -10.20
N LEU A 36 -24.62 -0.19 -9.94
CA LEU A 36 -24.22 -0.79 -8.66
C LEU A 36 -23.26 0.11 -7.85
N VAL A 37 -23.31 1.43 -8.05
CA VAL A 37 -22.40 2.40 -7.40
C VAL A 37 -22.45 2.33 -5.87
N TRP A 38 -23.59 1.90 -5.30
CA TRP A 38 -23.75 1.68 -3.86
C TRP A 38 -22.75 0.66 -3.28
N VAL A 39 -22.26 -0.29 -4.09
CA VAL A 39 -21.22 -1.26 -3.70
C VAL A 39 -19.93 -0.56 -3.32
N GLY A 40 -19.59 0.55 -3.99
CA GLY A 40 -18.42 1.37 -3.67
C GLY A 40 -18.40 1.83 -2.21
N ARG A 41 -19.57 2.12 -1.60
CA ARG A 41 -19.67 2.47 -0.17
C ARG A 41 -19.19 1.34 0.74
N TYR A 42 -19.61 0.10 0.45
CA TYR A 42 -19.21 -1.08 1.22
C TYR A 42 -17.73 -1.44 0.98
N LEU A 43 -17.20 -1.19 -0.22
CA LEU A 43 -15.78 -1.31 -0.51
C LEU A 43 -14.94 -0.33 0.33
N GLY A 44 -15.46 0.85 0.67
CA GLY A 44 -14.81 1.78 1.59
C GLY A 44 -14.63 1.19 3.00
N ILE A 45 -15.70 0.61 3.55
CA ILE A 45 -15.70 -0.02 4.88
C ILE A 45 -14.75 -1.22 4.90
N THR A 46 -14.93 -2.13 3.95
CA THR A 46 -14.15 -3.38 3.88
C THR A 46 -12.68 -3.11 3.53
N GLY A 47 -12.39 -2.19 2.62
CA GLY A 47 -11.03 -1.73 2.32
C GLY A 47 -10.33 -1.12 3.52
N THR A 48 -11.05 -0.35 4.35
CA THR A 48 -10.53 0.18 5.62
C THR A 48 -10.12 -0.96 6.56
N PHE A 49 -10.93 -2.03 6.68
CA PHE A 49 -10.56 -3.20 7.49
C PHE A 49 -9.29 -3.90 6.97
N PHE A 50 -9.14 -4.08 5.65
CA PHE A 50 -7.91 -4.63 5.06
C PHE A 50 -6.68 -3.76 5.35
N LEU A 51 -6.85 -2.44 5.29
CA LEU A 51 -5.79 -1.48 5.58
C LEU A 51 -5.40 -1.52 7.06
N LEU A 52 -6.37 -1.58 7.98
CA LEU A 52 -6.13 -1.77 9.42
C LEU A 52 -5.45 -3.12 9.70
N PHE A 53 -5.91 -4.19 9.06
CA PHE A 53 -5.31 -5.52 9.16
C PHE A 53 -3.83 -5.53 8.74
N SER A 54 -3.45 -4.68 7.78
CA SER A 54 -2.04 -4.54 7.35
C SER A 54 -1.09 -4.14 8.49
N PHE A 55 -1.60 -3.48 9.54
CA PHE A 55 -0.79 -3.04 10.68
C PHE A 55 -0.43 -4.17 11.65
N ILE A 56 -0.99 -5.37 11.49
CA ILE A 56 -0.59 -6.53 12.30
C ILE A 56 0.90 -6.85 12.10
N TYR A 57 1.47 -6.58 10.92
CA TYR A 57 2.93 -6.67 10.72
C TYR A 57 3.69 -5.70 11.63
N SER A 58 3.25 -4.45 11.73
CA SER A 58 3.84 -3.46 12.63
C SER A 58 3.70 -3.87 14.09
N ALA A 59 2.54 -4.42 14.48
CA ALA A 59 2.30 -4.97 15.82
C ALA A 59 3.24 -6.15 16.13
N ARG A 60 3.45 -7.06 15.16
CA ARG A 60 4.41 -8.16 15.27
C ARG A 60 5.84 -7.65 15.44
N LYS A 61 6.25 -6.65 14.64
CA LYS A 61 7.59 -6.06 14.71
C LYS A 61 7.86 -5.35 16.05
N LYS A 62 6.84 -4.74 16.63
CA LYS A 62 6.86 -4.13 17.97
C LYS A 62 6.69 -5.15 19.11
N LYS A 63 6.63 -6.46 18.81
CA LYS A 63 6.41 -7.55 19.78
C LYS A 63 5.09 -7.45 20.56
N ILE A 64 4.09 -6.74 20.04
CA ILE A 64 2.72 -6.75 20.59
C ILE A 64 2.05 -8.10 20.27
N VAL A 65 2.25 -8.58 19.04
CA VAL A 65 1.96 -9.97 18.66
C VAL A 65 3.22 -10.81 18.86
N HIS A 66 3.12 -11.88 19.63
CA HIS A 66 4.30 -12.63 20.10
C HIS A 66 4.62 -13.85 19.25
N SER A 67 3.61 -14.48 18.63
CA SER A 67 3.73 -15.74 17.90
C SER A 67 3.74 -15.57 16.39
N GLY A 68 4.23 -16.61 15.69
CA GLY A 68 4.24 -16.71 14.24
C GLY A 68 5.47 -16.09 13.54
N PRO A 69 5.80 -16.59 12.33
CA PRO A 69 6.98 -16.17 11.58
C PRO A 69 6.78 -14.78 10.94
N ILE A 70 7.75 -13.88 11.13
CA ILE A 70 7.71 -12.48 10.65
C ILE A 70 7.44 -12.38 9.14
N LYS A 71 7.95 -13.35 8.36
CA LYS A 71 7.74 -13.41 6.91
C LYS A 71 6.26 -13.49 6.52
N ILE A 72 5.44 -14.26 7.26
CA ILE A 72 4.00 -14.38 6.98
C ILE A 72 3.32 -13.04 7.25
N PHE A 73 3.64 -12.39 8.36
CA PHE A 73 3.08 -11.07 8.66
C PHE A 73 3.44 -10.02 7.61
N LEU A 74 4.68 -10.03 7.10
CA LEU A 74 5.08 -9.15 6.01
C LEU A 74 4.28 -9.44 4.74
N MET A 75 4.07 -10.71 4.40
CA MET A 75 3.25 -11.11 3.25
C MET A 75 1.80 -10.66 3.41
N LEU A 76 1.20 -10.85 4.58
CA LEU A 76 -0.15 -10.38 4.90
C LEU A 76 -0.27 -8.87 4.79
N HIS A 77 0.68 -8.11 5.35
CA HIS A 77 0.73 -6.65 5.20
C HIS A 77 0.77 -6.21 3.73
N CYS A 78 1.59 -6.89 2.93
CA CYS A 78 1.67 -6.63 1.50
C CYS A 78 0.31 -6.91 0.82
N TRP A 79 -0.24 -8.10 0.99
CA TRP A 79 -1.49 -8.51 0.34
C TRP A 79 -2.67 -7.64 0.77
N SER A 80 -2.83 -7.44 2.07
CA SER A 80 -3.92 -6.63 2.60
C SER A 80 -3.77 -5.15 2.24
N GLY A 81 -2.54 -4.65 2.12
CA GLY A 81 -2.27 -3.32 1.56
C GLY A 81 -2.75 -3.18 0.12
N TRP A 82 -2.37 -4.11 -0.77
CA TRP A 82 -2.80 -4.09 -2.17
C TRP A 82 -4.32 -4.23 -2.33
N ILE A 83 -4.92 -5.20 -1.65
CA ILE A 83 -6.37 -5.44 -1.68
C ILE A 83 -7.12 -4.22 -1.11
N GLY A 84 -6.69 -3.72 0.05
CA GLY A 84 -7.28 -2.55 0.68
C GLY A 84 -7.19 -1.31 -0.20
N THR A 85 -6.03 -1.03 -0.80
CA THR A 85 -5.89 0.10 -1.73
C THR A 85 -6.80 -0.04 -2.95
N LEU A 86 -6.91 -1.23 -3.56
CA LEU A 86 -7.82 -1.45 -4.69
C LEU A 86 -9.26 -1.11 -4.31
N MET A 87 -9.73 -1.65 -3.19
CA MET A 87 -11.11 -1.44 -2.71
C MET A 87 -11.37 0.04 -2.39
N LEU A 88 -10.40 0.72 -1.77
CA LEU A 88 -10.51 2.15 -1.43
C LEU A 88 -10.43 3.06 -2.66
N LEU A 89 -9.67 2.69 -3.70
CA LEU A 89 -9.65 3.42 -4.96
C LEU A 89 -10.99 3.31 -5.69
N VAL A 90 -11.59 2.12 -5.71
CA VAL A 90 -12.95 1.93 -6.26
C VAL A 90 -13.98 2.70 -5.42
N HIS A 91 -13.85 2.69 -4.09
CA HIS A 91 -14.70 3.48 -3.19
C HIS A 91 -14.65 4.98 -3.47
N SER A 92 -13.46 5.52 -3.76
CA SER A 92 -13.27 6.94 -4.05
C SER A 92 -14.09 7.40 -5.26
N GLY A 93 -14.36 6.51 -6.22
CA GLY A 93 -14.99 6.83 -7.50
C GLY A 93 -14.29 7.94 -8.28
N VAL A 94 -14.91 8.39 -9.37
CA VAL A 94 -14.47 9.56 -10.17
C VAL A 94 -15.20 10.85 -9.72
N HIS A 95 -16.05 10.79 -8.71
CA HIS A 95 -16.86 11.94 -8.27
C HIS A 95 -16.16 12.75 -7.18
N PHE A 96 -15.63 13.89 -7.60
CA PHE A 96 -14.56 14.66 -6.97
C PHE A 96 -15.05 15.95 -6.27
N ASN A 97 -15.85 15.84 -5.22
CA ASN A 97 -16.54 17.02 -4.66
C ASN A 97 -15.95 17.60 -3.35
N ALA A 98 -14.88 17.00 -2.79
CA ALA A 98 -14.29 17.49 -1.54
C ALA A 98 -12.76 17.29 -1.49
N ILE A 99 -12.06 18.30 -0.97
CA ILE A 99 -10.58 18.33 -0.86
C ILE A 99 -10.05 17.26 0.10
N LEU A 100 -10.77 16.99 1.20
CA LEU A 100 -10.35 16.02 2.21
C LEU A 100 -10.21 14.58 1.67
N PRO A 101 -11.24 13.95 1.07
CA PRO A 101 -11.10 12.62 0.48
C PRO A 101 -10.12 12.58 -0.70
N TRP A 102 -9.99 13.68 -1.46
CA TRP A 102 -8.96 13.80 -2.49
C TRP A 102 -7.55 13.72 -1.93
N SER A 103 -7.28 14.48 -0.87
CA SER A 103 -5.97 14.50 -0.20
C SER A 103 -5.64 13.12 0.35
N ALA A 104 -6.63 12.44 0.94
CA ALA A 104 -6.47 11.06 1.40
C ALA A 104 -6.16 10.09 0.24
N THR A 105 -6.83 10.22 -0.89
CA THR A 105 -6.63 9.35 -2.07
C THR A 105 -5.26 9.53 -2.71
N VAL A 106 -4.85 10.78 -2.94
CA VAL A 106 -3.51 11.10 -3.47
C VAL A 106 -2.43 10.56 -2.53
N LEU A 107 -2.59 10.78 -1.22
CA LEU A 107 -1.62 10.30 -0.26
C LEU A 107 -1.62 8.77 -0.14
N MET A 108 -2.77 8.11 -0.27
CA MET A 108 -2.87 6.65 -0.35
C MET A 108 -2.07 6.11 -1.54
N LEU A 109 -2.22 6.72 -2.72
CA LEU A 109 -1.44 6.35 -3.90
C LEU A 109 0.06 6.50 -3.65
N ILE A 110 0.50 7.61 -3.05
CA ILE A 110 1.91 7.85 -2.69
C ILE A 110 2.39 6.79 -1.69
N VAL A 111 1.62 6.50 -0.64
CA VAL A 111 1.95 5.50 0.39
C VAL A 111 2.06 4.11 -0.22
N THR A 112 1.10 3.70 -1.06
CA THR A 112 1.11 2.40 -1.74
C THR A 112 2.28 2.28 -2.70
N GLY A 113 2.59 3.34 -3.45
CA GLY A 113 3.77 3.39 -4.32
C GLY A 113 5.07 3.26 -3.52
N SER A 114 5.21 4.00 -2.43
CA SER A 114 6.33 3.89 -1.49
C SER A 114 6.44 2.49 -0.88
N GLY A 115 5.31 1.89 -0.48
CA GLY A 115 5.23 0.51 0.00
C GLY A 115 5.77 -0.49 -1.02
N HIS A 116 5.39 -0.31 -2.28
CA HIS A 116 5.85 -1.14 -3.37
C HIS A 116 7.37 -1.03 -3.61
N VAL A 117 7.94 0.17 -3.50
CA VAL A 117 9.40 0.38 -3.51
C VAL A 117 10.07 -0.42 -2.39
N GLY A 118 9.50 -0.41 -1.18
CA GLY A 118 9.99 -1.22 -0.06
C GLY A 118 10.00 -2.73 -0.35
N GLN A 119 8.93 -3.24 -0.99
CA GLN A 119 8.86 -4.64 -1.43
C GLN A 119 9.96 -4.98 -2.45
N TYR A 120 10.23 -4.07 -3.39
CA TYR A 120 11.29 -4.24 -4.38
C TYR A 120 12.68 -4.30 -3.72
N ILE A 121 12.98 -3.37 -2.80
CA ILE A 121 14.24 -3.38 -2.04
C ILE A 121 14.41 -4.71 -1.31
N TYR A 122 13.37 -5.16 -0.61
CA TYR A 122 13.39 -6.43 0.13
C TYR A 122 13.62 -7.65 -0.78
N ARG A 123 12.89 -7.73 -1.90
CA ARG A 123 13.03 -8.84 -2.86
C ARG A 123 14.41 -8.88 -3.48
N LYS A 124 14.91 -7.73 -3.93
CA LYS A 124 16.24 -7.61 -4.54
C LYS A 124 17.33 -8.05 -3.56
N ALA A 125 17.30 -7.55 -2.33
CA ALA A 125 18.24 -7.97 -1.29
C ALA A 125 18.22 -9.49 -1.09
N ARG A 126 17.03 -10.09 -1.04
CA ARG A 126 16.87 -11.53 -0.87
C ARG A 126 17.38 -12.34 -2.06
N GLU A 127 17.20 -11.84 -3.28
CA GLU A 127 17.71 -12.45 -4.51
C GLU A 127 19.24 -12.43 -4.55
N GLU A 128 19.88 -11.29 -4.25
CA GLU A 128 21.35 -11.17 -4.20
C GLU A 128 21.97 -12.09 -3.13
N MET A 129 21.34 -12.18 -1.95
CA MET A 129 21.81 -13.07 -0.87
C MET A 129 21.71 -14.56 -1.19
N LYS A 130 20.89 -14.99 -2.16
CA LYS A 130 20.77 -16.41 -2.55
C LYS A 130 21.98 -16.90 -3.33
N HIS A 131 22.63 -16.01 -4.09
CA HIS A 131 23.71 -16.37 -5.00
C HIS A 131 25.10 -16.11 -4.42
N LYS A 132 25.19 -15.61 -3.18
CA LYS A 132 26.43 -15.16 -2.54
C LYS A 132 26.70 -15.90 -1.23
N GLY A 133 27.97 -16.23 -0.99
CA GLY A 133 28.46 -16.89 0.23
C GLY A 133 29.39 -15.99 1.04
N GLY A 134 29.67 -16.38 2.29
CA GLY A 134 30.67 -15.72 3.15
C GLY A 134 30.45 -14.22 3.36
N ASP A 135 31.54 -13.45 3.27
CA ASP A 135 31.58 -12.01 3.53
C ASP A 135 30.69 -11.19 2.59
N GLU A 136 30.50 -11.64 1.35
CA GLU A 136 29.60 -10.97 0.41
C GLU A 136 28.15 -11.02 0.91
N LYS A 137 27.72 -12.13 1.49
CA LYS A 137 26.36 -12.25 2.05
C LYS A 137 26.15 -11.25 3.19
N PHE A 138 27.15 -11.11 4.07
CA PHE A 138 27.12 -10.14 5.17
C PHE A 138 27.07 -8.69 4.65
N TYR A 139 27.87 -8.38 3.62
CA TYR A 139 27.84 -7.09 2.95
C TYR A 139 26.44 -6.74 2.42
N TRP A 140 25.81 -7.65 1.66
CA TRP A 140 24.47 -7.41 1.12
C TRP A 140 23.39 -7.31 2.18
N ASP A 141 23.49 -8.08 3.26
CA ASP A 141 22.57 -7.99 4.39
C ASP A 141 22.66 -6.60 5.05
N SER A 142 23.88 -6.10 5.28
CA SER A 142 24.10 -4.76 5.85
C SER A 142 23.54 -3.64 4.95
N LEU A 143 23.74 -3.74 3.64
CA LEU A 143 23.18 -2.80 2.66
C LEU A 143 21.66 -2.84 2.64
N ALA A 144 21.07 -4.03 2.69
CA ALA A 144 19.63 -4.22 2.70
C ALA A 144 18.99 -3.62 3.95
N VAL A 145 19.59 -3.87 5.12
CA VAL A 145 19.15 -3.29 6.40
C VAL A 145 19.23 -1.77 6.36
N LYS A 146 20.33 -1.21 5.84
CA LYS A 146 20.49 0.24 5.69
C LYS A 146 19.44 0.83 4.75
N ALA A 147 19.27 0.26 3.56
CA ALA A 147 18.31 0.74 2.57
C ALA A 147 16.86 0.68 3.07
N LEU A 148 16.45 -0.43 3.70
CA LEU A 148 15.14 -0.56 4.33
C LEU A 148 14.97 0.38 5.53
N GLY A 149 16.05 0.69 6.25
CA GLY A 149 16.08 1.70 7.30
C GLY A 149 15.76 3.10 6.78
N GLU A 150 16.45 3.54 5.74
CA GLU A 150 16.22 4.85 5.11
C GLU A 150 14.82 4.93 4.46
N TRP A 151 14.41 3.90 3.73
CA TRP A 151 13.06 3.82 3.17
C TRP A 151 11.98 3.98 4.26
N ARG A 152 12.16 3.31 5.40
CA ARG A 152 11.21 3.36 6.51
C ARG A 152 11.09 4.76 7.13
N LYS A 153 12.17 5.55 7.16
CA LYS A 153 12.14 6.95 7.66
C LYS A 153 11.21 7.83 6.81
N VAL A 154 11.05 7.51 5.52
CA VAL A 154 10.14 8.23 4.61
C VAL A 154 8.74 7.60 4.61
N HIS A 155 8.66 6.27 4.53
CA HIS A 155 7.38 5.56 4.42
C HIS A 155 6.50 5.74 5.67
N MET A 156 7.07 5.67 6.87
CA MET A 156 6.27 5.72 8.11
C MET A 156 5.58 7.08 8.32
N PRO A 157 6.24 8.24 8.15
CA PRO A 157 5.54 9.54 8.20
C PRO A 157 4.42 9.67 7.16
N LEU A 158 4.64 9.20 5.93
CA LEU A 158 3.60 9.21 4.89
C LEU A 158 2.37 8.39 5.31
N VAL A 159 2.59 7.19 5.88
CA VAL A 159 1.51 6.36 6.42
C VAL A 159 0.77 7.07 7.55
N SER A 160 1.49 7.69 8.49
CA SER A 160 0.87 8.43 9.60
C SER A 160 -0.01 9.59 9.11
N LEU A 161 0.47 10.36 8.14
CA LEU A 161 -0.29 11.46 7.55
C LEU A 161 -1.53 10.94 6.81
N PHE A 162 -1.40 9.84 6.06
CA PHE A 162 -2.53 9.19 5.39
C PHE A 162 -3.58 8.71 6.38
N LEU A 163 -3.17 8.05 7.47
CA LEU A 163 -4.08 7.63 8.53
C LEU A 163 -4.81 8.83 9.14
N GLY A 164 -4.13 9.95 9.36
CA GLY A 164 -4.75 11.18 9.83
C GLY A 164 -5.84 11.68 8.90
N LEU A 165 -5.55 11.79 7.60
CA LEU A 165 -6.53 12.22 6.60
C LEU A 165 -7.70 11.24 6.47
N ALA A 166 -7.43 9.94 6.44
CA ALA A 166 -8.46 8.90 6.38
C ALA A 166 -9.36 8.92 7.62
N PHE A 167 -8.78 9.10 8.80
CA PHE A 167 -9.52 9.21 10.05
C PHE A 167 -10.40 10.47 10.08
N LEU A 168 -9.86 11.63 9.69
CA LEU A 168 -10.64 12.85 9.56
C LEU A 168 -11.77 12.71 8.53
N HIS A 169 -11.50 12.03 7.41
CA HIS A 169 -12.53 11.74 6.42
C HIS A 169 -13.66 10.89 7.03
N ILE A 170 -13.35 9.79 7.71
CA ILE A 170 -14.34 8.95 8.40
C ILE A 170 -15.12 9.75 9.45
N LEU A 171 -14.46 10.56 10.28
CA LEU A 171 -15.12 11.41 11.27
C LEU A 171 -16.04 12.45 10.63
N SER A 172 -15.62 13.09 9.55
CA SER A 172 -16.44 14.07 8.84
C SER A 172 -17.71 13.41 8.30
N ILE A 173 -17.58 12.19 7.78
CA ILE A 173 -18.70 11.40 7.29
C ILE A 173 -19.66 11.08 8.43
N PHE A 174 -19.18 10.67 9.62
CA PHE A 174 -20.02 10.47 10.82
C PHE A 174 -20.68 11.76 11.34
N TYR A 175 -19.97 12.89 11.30
CA TYR A 175 -20.46 14.18 11.79
C TYR A 175 -21.56 14.75 10.89
N PHE A 176 -21.37 14.69 9.57
CA PHE A 176 -22.35 15.09 8.57
C PHE A 176 -23.32 13.95 8.21
N TRP A 177 -23.30 12.84 8.96
CA TRP A 177 -24.09 11.66 8.66
C TRP A 177 -25.58 11.94 8.92
N ASN A 178 -26.30 12.32 7.86
CA ASN A 178 -27.75 12.40 7.88
C ASN A 178 -28.31 11.09 7.29
N TRP A 179 -28.78 10.17 8.14
CA TRP A 179 -29.60 9.02 7.73
C TRP A 179 -30.97 9.52 7.23
N LYS A 180 -31.00 10.19 6.09
CA LYS A 180 -32.21 10.36 5.28
C LYS A 180 -32.10 9.52 4.04
#